data_AF-A0A939BCV5-F1
#
_entry.id   AF-A0A939BCV5-F1
#
_cell.length_a   1.000
_cell.length_b   1.000
_cell.length_c   1.000
_cell.angle_alpha   90.00
_cell.angle_beta   90.00
_cell.angle_gamma   90.00
#
_symmetry.space_group_name_H-M   'P 1'
#
loop_
_entity.id
_entity.type
_entity.pdbx_description
1 polymer ?
#
loop_
_entity_poly.entity_id
_entity_poly.type
_entity_poly.pdbx_seq_one_letter_code
_entity_poly.pdbx_strand_id
1 'polypeptide(L)' 'MQQFHTQEYPAANRNYKDRLFRFVFKNKKDLLDLYNAINGTDYDNPEELEVNTLENVLYLSMKNDLSFLI' A
#
# COMPACT_ATOMS: atom_id res chain seq x y z
N MET A 1 -7.15 -42.31 -4.40
CA MET A 1 -7.09 -41.18 -3.45
C MET A 1 -5.84 -40.39 -3.75
N GLN A 2 -5.95 -39.27 -4.47
CA GLN A 2 -4.79 -38.40 -4.76
C GLN A 2 -4.46 -37.59 -3.50
N GLN A 3 -3.20 -37.67 -3.06
CA GLN A 3 -2.69 -36.89 -1.95
C GLN A 3 -2.51 -35.44 -2.43
N PHE A 4 -3.28 -34.51 -1.87
CA PHE A 4 -3.08 -33.09 -2.08
C PHE A 4 -1.84 -32.66 -1.29
N HIS A 5 -0.73 -32.37 -1.99
CA HIS A 5 0.38 -31.64 -1.41
C HIS A 5 -0.06 -30.19 -1.17
N THR A 6 -0.41 -29.85 0.06
CA THR A 6 -0.46 -28.44 0.48
C THR A 6 0.97 -27.90 0.45
N GLN A 7 1.29 -27.08 -0.56
CA GLN A 7 2.49 -26.24 -0.50
C GLN A 7 2.32 -25.32 0.72
N GLU A 8 3.04 -25.61 1.80
CA GLU A 8 3.24 -24.65 2.88
C GLU A 8 4.01 -23.47 2.31
N TYR A 9 3.30 -22.40 1.96
CA TYR A 9 3.94 -21.13 1.68
C TYR A 9 4.67 -20.71 2.95
N PRO A 10 6.00 -20.48 2.92
CA PRO A 10 6.71 -20.01 4.09
C PRO A 10 6.01 -18.75 4.61
N ALA A 11 5.75 -18.70 5.92
CA ALA A 11 5.10 -17.58 6.56
C ALA A 11 5.82 -16.29 6.14
N ALA A 12 5.12 -15.44 5.40
CA ALA A 12 5.74 -14.26 4.80
C ALA A 12 6.30 -13.37 5.91
N ASN A 13 7.59 -13.03 5.83
CA ASN A 13 8.23 -12.16 6.81
C ASN A 13 7.65 -10.75 6.70
N ARG A 14 6.80 -10.39 7.66
CA ARG A 14 6.12 -9.08 7.73
C ARG A 14 7.11 -7.93 7.69
N ASN A 15 8.24 -8.03 8.40
CA ASN A 15 9.27 -6.99 8.44
C ASN A 15 9.98 -6.80 7.09
N TYR A 16 10.09 -7.86 6.30
CA TYR A 16 10.67 -7.79 4.95
C TYR A 16 9.72 -7.09 3.99
N LYS A 17 8.43 -7.49 3.98
CA LYS A 17 7.40 -6.85 3.15
C LYS A 17 7.26 -5.35 3.47
N ASP A 18 7.26 -5.01 4.75
CA ASP A 18 7.14 -3.64 5.24
C ASP A 18 8.35 -2.77 4.84
N ARG A 19 9.56 -3.33 4.85
CA ARG A 19 10.76 -2.65 4.33
C ARG A 19 10.75 -2.48 2.82
N LEU A 20 10.36 -3.51 2.07
CA LEU A 20 10.23 -3.41 0.61
C LEU A 20 9.17 -2.38 0.23
N PHE A 21 8.02 -2.39 0.90
CA PHE A 21 6.95 -1.43 0.65
C PHE A 21 7.42 0.01 0.88
N ARG A 22 8.07 0.30 2.02
CA ARG A 22 8.66 1.64 2.25
C ARG A 22 9.80 1.98 1.29
N PHE A 23 10.49 0.98 0.74
CA PHE A 23 11.55 1.21 -0.24
C PHE A 23 10.97 1.58 -1.61
N VAL A 24 9.94 0.87 -2.05
CA VAL A 24 9.25 1.11 -3.32
C VAL A 24 8.46 2.42 -3.27
N PHE A 25 7.70 2.65 -2.20
CA PHE A 25 6.81 3.80 -2.06
C PHE A 25 7.42 4.91 -1.21
N LYS A 26 8.63 5.34 -1.59
CA LYS A 26 9.43 6.24 -0.77
C LYS A 26 9.17 7.72 -1.05
N ASN A 27 8.63 8.03 -2.23
CA ASN A 27 8.30 9.39 -2.64
C ASN A 27 6.78 9.56 -2.81
N LYS A 28 6.30 10.80 -2.75
CA LYS A 28 4.87 11.12 -2.87
C LYS A 28 4.28 10.74 -4.22
N LYS A 29 5.07 10.72 -5.30
CA LYS A 29 4.59 10.39 -6.64
C LYS A 29 4.22 8.91 -6.73
N ASP A 30 5.10 8.01 -6.27
CA ASP A 30 4.84 6.58 -6.28
C ASP A 30 3.64 6.23 -5.36
N LEU A 31 3.47 6.97 -4.26
CA LEU A 31 2.31 6.84 -3.38
C LEU A 31 1.01 7.36 -4.02
N LEU A 32 1.09 8.40 -4.86
CA LEU A 32 -0.05 8.88 -5.63
C LEU A 32 -0.45 7.88 -6.71
N ASP A 33 0.52 7.30 -7.42
CA ASP A 33 0.28 6.25 -8.41
C ASP A 33 -0.40 5.03 -7.77
N LEU A 34 0.04 4.64 -6.56
CA LEU A 34 -0.61 3.59 -5.78
C LEU A 34 -2.04 3.96 -5.40
N TYR A 35 -2.25 5.18 -4.91
CA TYR A 35 -3.57 5.68 -4.53
C TYR A 35 -4.52 5.66 -5.73
N ASN A 36 -4.06 6.14 -6.89
CA ASN A 36 -4.80 6.14 -8.15
C ASN A 36 -5.15 4.72 -8.61
N ALA A 37 -4.18 3.80 -8.58
CA ALA A 37 -4.40 2.41 -8.97
C ALA A 37 -5.41 1.68 -8.07
N ILE A 38 -5.42 2.00 -6.77
CA ILE A 38 -6.35 1.39 -5.81
C ILE A 38 -7.76 1.98 -5.93
N ASN A 39 -7.87 3.31 -6.02
CA ASN A 39 -9.16 4.01 -5.99
C ASN A 39 -9.79 4.19 -7.37
N GLY A 40 -9.06 3.88 -8.45
CA GLY A 40 -9.50 4.14 -9.83
C GLY A 40 -9.57 5.63 -10.16
N THR A 41 -8.76 6.44 -9.48
CA THR A 41 -8.65 7.89 -9.69
C THR A 41 -7.47 8.23 -10.58
N ASP A 42 -7.39 9.48 -11.04
CA ASP A 42 -6.33 9.96 -11.93
C ASP A 42 -5.84 11.33 -11.44
N TYR A 43 -5.36 11.36 -10.19
CA TYR A 43 -4.80 12.57 -9.59
C TYR A 43 -3.36 12.79 -10.07
N ASP A 44 -3.05 14.02 -10.47
CA ASP A 44 -1.73 14.37 -11.01
C ASP A 44 -0.83 15.12 -10.02
N ASN A 45 -1.39 15.67 -8.93
CA ASN A 45 -0.68 16.53 -8.00
C ASN A 45 -0.29 15.79 -6.71
N PRO A 46 0.98 15.36 -6.53
CA PRO A 46 1.40 14.65 -5.33
C PRO A 46 1.36 15.51 -4.06
N GLU A 47 1.33 16.84 -4.19
CA GLU A 47 1.27 17.73 -3.01
C GLU A 47 -0.10 17.77 -2.34
N GLU A 48 -1.13 17.27 -3.02
CA GLU A 48 -2.48 17.08 -2.47
C GLU A 48 -2.64 15.76 -1.73
N LEU A 49 -1.69 14.83 -1.90
CA LEU A 49 -1.67 13.56 -1.18
C LEU A 49 -1.19 13.78 0.27
N GLU A 50 -2.04 13.36 1.20
CA GLU A 50 -1.75 13.28 2.62
C GLU A 50 -1.36 11.85 2.99
N VAL A 51 -0.18 11.74 3.60
CA VAL A 51 0.40 10.48 4.05
C VAL A 51 0.48 10.53 5.56
N ASN A 52 -0.28 9.68 6.24
CA ASN A 52 -0.27 9.57 7.69
C ASN A 52 0.21 8.18 8.10
N THR A 53 1.04 8.09 9.13
CA THR A 53 1.49 6.81 9.69
C THR A 53 1.04 6.73 11.14
N LEU A 54 0.12 5.82 11.46
CA LEU A 54 -0.31 5.53 12.83
C LEU A 54 -0.02 4.06 13.12
N GLU A 55 0.69 3.77 14.22
CA GLU A 55 0.95 2.40 14.69
C GLU A 55 1.48 1.41 13.63
N ASN A 56 2.32 1.89 12.71
CA ASN A 56 2.85 1.13 11.56
C ASN A 56 1.84 0.80 10.45
N VAL A 57 0.68 1.44 10.45
CA VAL A 57 -0.27 1.45 9.33
C VAL A 57 -0.07 2.74 8.53
N LEU A 58 0.00 2.59 7.21
CA LEU A 58 0.06 3.71 6.27
C LEU A 58 -1.36 4.10 5.88
N TYR A 59 -1.68 5.38 6.07
CA TYR A 59 -2.94 6.00 5.68
C TYR A 59 -2.68 6.97 4.55
N LEU A 60 -3.41 6.82 3.45
CA LEU A 60 -3.33 7.67 2.27
C LEU A 60 -4.70 8.32 2.05
N SER A 61 -4.69 9.63 1.87
CA SER A 61 -5.90 10.40 1.57
C SER A 61 -5.57 11.59 0.68
N MET A 62 -6.50 11.99 -0.16
CA MET A 62 -6.40 13.24 -0.90
C MET A 62 -7.05 14.36 -0.09
N LYS A 63 -6.47 15.56 -0.14
CA LYS A 63 -7.11 16.74 0.46
C LYS A 63 -8.52 16.91 -0.09
N ASN A 64 -9.50 16.93 0.82
CA ASN A 64 -10.94 17.07 0.54
C ASN A 64 -11.67 15.81 0.02
N ASP A 65 -11.04 14.64 0.07
CA ASP A 65 -11.68 13.35 -0.21
C ASP A 65 -11.92 12.53 1.08
N LEU A 66 -12.94 11.66 1.09
CA LEU A 66 -13.18 10.71 2.18
C LEU A 66 -12.19 9.54 2.07
N SER A 67 -11.33 9.36 3.07
CA SER A 67 -10.30 8.30 3.07
C SER A 67 -10.90 6.90 3.24
N PHE A 68 -10.40 5.90 2.50
CA PHE A 68 -10.72 4.48 2.70
C PHE A 68 -9.47 3.65 2.99
N LEU A 69 -9.61 2.55 3.73
CA LEU A 69 -8.54 1.67 4.19
C LEU A 69 -8.55 0.34 3.42
N ILE A 70 -7.38 -0.23 3.10
CA ILE A 70 -7.19 -1.65 2.70
C ILE A 70 -6.24 -2.31 3.70
#